data_AF-A0AAN1EDU1-F1
#
_entry.id   AF-A0AAN1EDU1-F1
#
_cell.length_a   1.000
_cell.length_b   1.000
_cell.length_c   1.000
_cell.angle_alpha   90.00
_cell.angle_beta   90.00
_cell.angle_gamma   90.00
#
_symmetry.space_group_name_H-M   'P 1'
#
loop_
_entity.id
_entity.type
_entity.pdbx_description
1 polymer ?
#
loop_
_entity_poly.entity_id
_entity_poly.type
_entity_poly.pdbx_seq_one_letter_code
_entity_poly.pdbx_strand_id
1 'polypeptide(L)'
;MATKVTAFCNTCTLKWEYFFGETQELSMINLALNYIEQNQKNLFVKENFFEFINKSFSGKKDFESMPQESKNKSMELFYNQFVGMFSDEERAMLESNILLKHNLEIYPIYLSSLPEDERKVMNIPLLSLWFLNQEEYKRRYNPEIIYIQFTKEQDYLVCPKCQSMSAAVIAQDQV
;
A
#
# COMPACT_ATOMS: atom_id res chain seq x y z
N MET A 1 -9.75 -4.63 1.11
CA MET A 1 -10.54 -3.39 0.94
C MET A 1 -10.07 -2.39 1.96
N ALA A 2 -9.96 -1.13 1.55
CA ALA A 2 -9.52 -0.07 2.43
C ALA A 2 -10.71 0.37 3.29
N THR A 3 -10.42 0.92 4.46
CA THR A 3 -11.43 1.55 5.31
C THR A 3 -11.14 3.03 5.38
N LYS A 4 -12.11 3.85 4.96
CA LYS A 4 -12.11 5.29 5.19
C LYS A 4 -12.74 5.56 6.55
N VAL A 5 -11.96 6.12 7.46
CA VAL A 5 -12.42 6.59 8.76
C VAL A 5 -12.51 8.10 8.71
N THR A 6 -13.71 8.63 8.95
CA THR A 6 -13.94 10.08 9.03
C THR A 6 -14.02 10.47 10.49
N ALA A 7 -13.27 11.49 10.90
CA ALA A 7 -13.26 11.97 12.28
C ALA A 7 -13.37 13.51 12.37
N PHE A 8 -13.85 14.00 13.50
CA PHE A 8 -13.94 15.42 13.82
C PHE A 8 -13.08 15.73 15.04
N CYS A 9 -12.17 16.71 14.92
CA CYS A 9 -11.30 17.09 16.03
C CYS A 9 -12.02 18.00 17.04
N ASN A 10 -12.13 17.54 18.28
CA ASN A 10 -12.76 18.29 19.36
C ASN A 10 -11.97 19.52 19.80
N THR A 11 -10.69 19.64 19.40
CA THR A 11 -9.81 20.77 19.75
C THR A 11 -9.77 21.83 18.65
N CYS A 12 -9.39 21.45 17.43
CA CYS A 12 -9.26 22.40 16.32
C CYS A 12 -10.51 22.50 15.43
N THR A 13 -11.56 21.72 15.71
CA THR A 13 -12.85 21.69 14.98
C THR A 13 -12.74 21.32 13.49
N LEU A 14 -11.60 20.79 13.07
CA LEU A 14 -11.39 20.32 11.70
C LEU A 14 -11.87 18.88 11.53
N LYS A 15 -12.38 18.60 10.33
CA LYS A 15 -12.74 17.25 9.87
C LYS A 15 -11.54 16.61 9.18
N TRP A 16 -11.27 15.35 9.48
CA TRP A 16 -10.17 14.56 8.93
C TRP A 16 -10.68 13.27 8.30
N GLU A 17 -9.96 12.80 7.29
CA GLU A 17 -10.20 11.52 6.64
C GLU A 17 -8.92 10.69 6.72
N TYR A 18 -9.04 9.46 7.20
CA TYR A 18 -7.95 8.51 7.38
C TYR A 18 -8.26 7.25 6.59
N PHE A 19 -7.32 6.74 5.82
CA PHE A 19 -7.50 5.52 5.04
C PHE A 19 -6.57 4.44 5.57
N PHE A 20 -7.12 3.25 5.84
CA PHE A 20 -6.37 2.10 6.35
C PHE A 20 -6.61 0.88 5.47
N GLY A 21 -5.64 -0.04 5.39
CA GLY A 21 -5.82 -1.34 4.74
C GLY A 21 -5.47 -1.34 3.25
N GLU A 22 -6.05 -2.23 2.46
CA GLU A 22 -5.63 -2.45 1.07
C GLU A 22 -6.45 -1.63 0.06
N THR A 23 -5.79 -0.75 -0.71
CA THR A 23 -6.40 -0.01 -1.83
C THR A 23 -6.39 -0.80 -3.13
N GLN A 24 -7.24 -0.39 -4.08
CA GLN A 24 -7.22 -0.94 -5.44
C GLN A 24 -5.86 -0.77 -6.12
N GLU A 25 -5.15 0.33 -5.87
CA GLU A 25 -3.81 0.57 -6.41
C GLU A 25 -2.79 -0.47 -5.93
N LEU A 26 -2.86 -0.86 -4.65
CA LEU A 26 -1.99 -1.90 -4.09
C LEU A 26 -2.43 -3.32 -4.47
N SER A 27 -3.69 -3.53 -4.86
CA SER A 27 -4.21 -4.87 -5.18
C SER A 27 -3.42 -5.60 -6.28
N MET A 28 -2.95 -4.87 -7.31
CA MET A 28 -2.14 -5.45 -8.39
C MET A 28 -0.74 -5.84 -7.89
N ILE A 29 -0.17 -5.05 -6.98
CA ILE A 29 1.12 -5.34 -6.35
C ILE A 29 0.99 -6.54 -5.42
N ASN A 30 -0.07 -6.61 -4.61
CA ASN A 30 -0.39 -7.77 -3.78
C ASN A 30 -0.57 -9.03 -4.64
N LEU A 31 -1.27 -8.94 -5.76
CA LEU A 31 -1.42 -10.07 -6.67
C LEU A 31 -0.08 -10.55 -7.23
N ALA A 32 0.83 -9.63 -7.57
CA ALA A 32 2.18 -9.95 -8.03
C ALA A 32 3.02 -10.61 -6.92
N LEU A 33 2.99 -10.08 -5.69
CA LEU A 33 3.71 -10.67 -4.54
C LEU A 33 3.16 -12.06 -4.20
N ASN A 34 1.85 -12.26 -4.22
CA ASN A 34 1.22 -13.59 -4.08
C ASN A 34 1.71 -14.57 -5.16
N TYR A 35 1.88 -14.10 -6.40
CA TYR A 35 2.42 -14.93 -7.47
C TYR A 35 3.88 -15.32 -7.22
N ILE A 36 4.71 -14.39 -6.72
CA ILE A 36 6.09 -14.66 -6.30
C ILE A 36 6.10 -15.70 -5.18
N GLU A 37 5.25 -15.58 -4.16
CA GLU A 37 5.14 -16.58 -3.08
C GLU A 37 4.81 -17.98 -3.58
N GLN A 38 3.86 -18.08 -4.52
CA GLN A 38 3.39 -19.38 -4.96
C GLN A 38 4.32 -20.05 -5.98
N ASN A 39 4.98 -19.24 -6.82
CA ASN A 39 5.73 -19.74 -7.98
C ASN A 39 7.23 -19.49 -7.90
N GLN A 40 7.68 -18.67 -6.95
CA GLN A 40 9.08 -18.26 -6.74
C GLN A 40 9.73 -17.73 -8.04
N LYS A 41 8.94 -17.04 -8.86
CA LYS A 41 9.38 -16.45 -10.13
C LYS A 41 9.78 -14.99 -9.92
N ASN A 42 10.93 -14.59 -10.47
CA ASN A 42 11.33 -13.19 -10.50
C ASN A 42 10.44 -12.39 -11.47
N LEU A 43 9.57 -11.53 -10.93
CA LEU A 43 8.69 -10.65 -11.69
C LEU A 43 9.32 -9.29 -12.07
N PHE A 44 10.56 -9.01 -11.67
CA PHE A 44 11.35 -7.88 -12.17
C PHE A 44 11.98 -8.17 -13.55
N VAL A 45 11.83 -9.39 -14.06
CA VAL A 45 12.06 -9.71 -15.47
C VAL A 45 10.76 -9.44 -16.23
N LYS A 46 10.78 -8.49 -17.17
CA LYS A 46 9.59 -8.00 -17.88
C LYS A 46 8.77 -9.13 -18.53
N GLU A 47 9.44 -10.10 -19.12
CA GLU A 47 8.81 -11.26 -19.77
C GLU A 47 8.02 -12.11 -18.76
N ASN A 48 8.60 -12.37 -17.57
CA ASN A 48 7.93 -13.10 -16.49
C ASN A 48 6.73 -12.33 -15.96
N PHE A 49 6.84 -11.01 -15.85
CA PHE A 49 5.72 -10.15 -15.46
C PHE A 49 4.57 -10.22 -16.46
N PHE A 50 4.87 -10.17 -17.76
CA PHE A 50 3.87 -10.22 -18.82
C PHE A 50 3.19 -11.59 -18.87
N GLU A 51 3.94 -12.68 -18.66
CA GLU A 51 3.37 -14.03 -18.48
C GLU A 51 2.39 -14.05 -17.29
N PHE A 52 2.79 -13.49 -16.16
CA PHE A 52 1.96 -13.38 -14.96
C PHE A 52 0.66 -12.60 -15.21
N ILE A 53 0.71 -11.44 -15.87
CA ILE A 53 -0.50 -10.66 -16.19
C ILE A 53 -1.42 -11.47 -17.10
N ASN A 54 -0.90 -12.03 -18.19
CA ASN A 54 -1.71 -12.81 -19.12
C ASN A 54 -2.38 -14.01 -18.44
N LYS A 55 -1.65 -14.69 -17.53
CA LYS A 55 -2.20 -15.81 -16.75
C LYS A 55 -3.27 -15.35 -15.75
N SER A 56 -3.03 -14.24 -15.05
CA SER A 56 -3.92 -13.72 -14.01
C SER A 56 -5.24 -13.15 -14.55
N PHE A 57 -5.23 -12.71 -15.82
CA PHE A 57 -6.39 -12.12 -16.49
C PHE A 57 -6.95 -12.98 -17.63
N SER A 58 -6.42 -14.18 -17.85
CA SER A 58 -6.98 -15.15 -18.80
C SER A 58 -8.43 -15.50 -18.43
N GLY A 59 -9.33 -15.54 -19.42
CA GLY A 59 -10.76 -15.79 -19.22
C GLY A 59 -11.55 -14.56 -18.74
N LYS A 60 -10.91 -13.42 -18.49
CA LYS A 60 -11.62 -12.16 -18.20
C LYS A 60 -11.99 -11.46 -19.49
N LYS A 61 -13.29 -11.45 -19.81
CA LYS A 61 -13.87 -10.86 -21.05
C LYS A 61 -13.36 -9.44 -21.33
N ASP A 62 -13.25 -8.61 -20.30
CA ASP A 62 -12.77 -7.23 -20.45
C ASP A 62 -11.31 -7.16 -20.88
N PHE A 63 -10.46 -8.04 -20.33
CA PHE A 63 -9.06 -8.12 -20.76
C PHE A 63 -8.96 -8.72 -22.16
N GLU A 64 -9.64 -9.83 -22.43
CA GLU A 64 -9.54 -10.55 -23.71
C GLU A 64 -10.01 -9.72 -24.91
N SER A 65 -11.04 -8.91 -24.73
CA SER A 65 -11.59 -8.03 -25.77
C SER A 65 -10.75 -6.78 -26.06
N MET A 66 -9.74 -6.45 -25.24
CA MET A 66 -8.86 -5.32 -25.51
C MET A 66 -7.99 -5.55 -26.75
N PRO A 67 -7.79 -4.52 -27.61
CA PRO A 67 -6.80 -4.57 -28.68
C PRO A 67 -5.41 -4.89 -28.12
N GLN A 68 -4.60 -5.63 -28.88
CA GLN A 68 -3.28 -6.08 -28.42
C GLN A 68 -2.35 -4.92 -28.06
N GLU A 69 -2.40 -3.82 -28.80
CA GLU A 69 -1.61 -2.62 -28.50
C GLU A 69 -1.99 -2.03 -27.14
N SER A 70 -3.30 -1.93 -26.84
CA SER A 70 -3.81 -1.44 -25.55
C SER A 70 -3.44 -2.37 -24.39
N LYS A 71 -3.48 -3.69 -24.61
CA LYS A 71 -2.99 -4.68 -23.63
C LYS A 71 -1.52 -4.45 -23.31
N ASN A 72 -0.69 -4.33 -24.33
CA ASN A 72 0.75 -4.13 -24.16
C ASN A 72 1.03 -2.83 -23.39
N LYS A 73 0.39 -1.72 -23.74
CA LYS A 73 0.52 -0.44 -23.00
C LYS A 73 0.10 -0.57 -21.54
N SER A 74 -0.99 -1.28 -21.26
CA SER A 74 -1.47 -1.50 -19.89
C SER A 74 -0.50 -2.37 -19.09
N MET A 75 0.01 -3.46 -19.68
CA MET A 75 1.03 -4.31 -19.06
C MET A 75 2.33 -3.55 -18.77
N GLU A 76 2.75 -2.65 -19.67
CA GLU A 76 3.90 -1.78 -19.44
C GLU A 76 3.68 -0.81 -18.29
N LEU A 77 2.50 -0.19 -18.22
CA LEU A 77 2.16 0.70 -17.11
C LEU A 77 2.20 -0.05 -15.77
N PHE A 78 1.58 -1.23 -15.70
CA PHE A 78 1.58 -2.05 -14.48
C PHE A 78 2.97 -2.54 -14.11
N TYR A 79 3.79 -2.91 -15.10
CA TYR A 79 5.17 -3.30 -14.86
C TYR A 79 5.98 -2.13 -14.26
N ASN A 80 5.85 -0.93 -14.82
CA ASN A 80 6.55 0.24 -14.32
C ASN A 80 6.08 0.63 -12.90
N GLN A 81 4.78 0.51 -12.61
CA GLN A 81 4.25 0.70 -11.26
C GLN A 81 4.77 -0.35 -10.28
N PHE A 82 4.80 -1.62 -10.70
CA PHE A 82 5.34 -2.71 -9.90
C PHE A 82 6.82 -2.49 -9.57
N VAL A 83 7.66 -2.24 -10.58
CA VAL A 83 9.08 -1.98 -10.37
C VAL A 83 9.30 -0.73 -9.52
N GLY A 84 8.56 0.36 -9.79
CA GLY A 84 8.71 1.64 -9.10
C GLY A 84 8.26 1.64 -7.63
N MET A 85 7.49 0.63 -7.21
CA MET A 85 7.06 0.48 -5.82
C MET A 85 8.18 -0.02 -4.90
N PHE A 86 9.17 -0.75 -5.43
CA PHE A 86 10.24 -1.35 -4.62
C PHE A 86 11.56 -0.59 -4.78
N SER A 87 12.24 -0.37 -3.66
CA SER A 87 13.62 0.09 -3.64
C SER A 87 14.59 -0.97 -4.18
N ASP A 88 15.81 -0.57 -4.52
CA ASP A 88 16.86 -1.48 -5.02
C ASP A 88 17.13 -2.63 -4.05
N GLU A 89 17.14 -2.34 -2.75
CA GLU A 89 17.30 -3.35 -1.69
C GLU A 89 16.16 -4.35 -1.67
N GLU A 90 14.91 -3.88 -1.74
CA GLU A 90 13.72 -4.72 -1.76
C GLU A 90 13.66 -5.60 -3.00
N ARG A 91 14.05 -5.06 -4.15
CA ARG A 91 14.18 -5.82 -5.39
C ARG A 91 15.21 -6.93 -5.21
N ALA A 92 16.42 -6.60 -4.77
CA ALA A 92 17.47 -7.59 -4.55
C ALA A 92 17.04 -8.71 -3.59
N MET A 93 16.31 -8.39 -2.52
CA MET A 93 15.77 -9.40 -1.60
C MET A 93 14.74 -10.31 -2.25
N LEU A 94 13.80 -9.75 -3.02
CA LEU A 94 12.76 -10.51 -3.73
C LEU A 94 13.33 -11.36 -4.89
N GLU A 95 14.47 -10.98 -5.46
CA GLU A 95 15.13 -11.73 -6.52
C GLU A 95 15.98 -12.90 -6.00
N SER A 96 16.59 -12.74 -4.82
CA SER A 96 17.59 -13.68 -4.30
C SER A 96 17.05 -14.67 -3.27
N ASN A 97 15.88 -14.41 -2.69
CA ASN A 97 15.36 -15.18 -1.56
C ASN A 97 13.98 -15.78 -1.86
N ILE A 98 13.68 -16.88 -1.17
CA ILE A 98 12.37 -17.54 -1.24
C ILE A 98 11.38 -16.74 -0.38
N LEU A 99 10.44 -16.06 -1.01
CA LEU A 99 9.39 -15.31 -0.33
C LEU A 99 8.33 -16.28 0.19
N LEU A 100 8.11 -16.30 1.50
CA LEU A 100 7.12 -17.17 2.15
C LEU A 100 5.79 -16.46 2.37
N LYS A 101 5.84 -15.17 2.66
CA LYS A 101 4.68 -14.33 2.99
C LYS A 101 5.00 -12.86 2.76
N HIS A 102 3.99 -12.06 2.44
CA HIS A 102 4.01 -10.60 2.47
C HIS A 102 2.80 -10.04 3.20
N ASN A 103 2.93 -8.76 3.58
CA ASN A 103 1.82 -7.90 3.94
C ASN A 103 2.06 -6.54 3.29
N LEU A 104 1.06 -6.04 2.57
CA LEU A 104 1.11 -4.74 1.94
C LEU A 104 -0.26 -4.05 2.01
N GLU A 105 -0.27 -2.92 2.71
CA GLU A 105 -1.44 -2.10 2.99
C GLU A 105 -1.06 -0.62 3.03
N ILE A 106 -2.02 0.29 2.94
CA ILE A 106 -1.81 1.70 3.26
C ILE A 106 -2.05 1.97 4.73
N TYR A 107 -1.29 2.93 5.26
CA TYR A 107 -1.48 3.42 6.61
C TYR A 107 -1.46 4.96 6.62
N PRO A 108 -2.34 5.61 7.39
CA PRO A 108 -2.39 7.06 7.44
C PRO A 108 -1.32 7.63 8.35
N ILE A 109 -0.72 8.72 7.88
CA ILE A 109 0.40 9.41 8.52
C ILE A 109 0.21 10.92 8.46
N TYR A 110 1.05 11.65 9.20
CA TYR A 110 1.34 13.07 8.93
C TYR A 110 2.84 13.33 9.08
N LEU A 111 3.32 14.46 8.55
CA LEU A 111 4.70 14.88 8.72
C LEU A 111 4.82 15.84 9.91
N SER A 112 5.64 15.49 10.90
CA SER A 112 5.89 16.36 12.05
C SER A 112 6.71 17.60 11.70
N SER A 113 7.50 17.53 10.62
CA SER A 113 8.34 18.61 10.12
C SER A 113 7.55 19.77 9.50
N LEU A 114 6.29 19.53 9.08
CA LEU A 114 5.45 20.58 8.52
C LEU A 114 4.90 21.52 9.61
N PRO A 115 4.74 22.83 9.33
CA PRO A 115 4.03 23.76 10.18
C PRO A 115 2.60 23.28 10.50
N GLU A 116 2.08 23.65 11.68
CA GLU A 116 0.80 23.17 12.19
C GLU A 116 -0.35 23.32 11.18
N ASP A 117 -0.49 24.47 10.54
CA ASP A 117 -1.57 24.76 9.58
C ASP A 117 -1.41 24.05 8.22
N GLU A 118 -0.24 23.49 7.94
CA GLU A 118 0.05 22.80 6.69
C GLU A 118 -0.04 21.27 6.81
N ARG A 119 -0.13 20.75 8.05
CA ARG A 119 -0.21 19.31 8.29
C ARG A 119 -1.50 18.72 7.76
N LYS A 120 -1.36 17.62 7.04
CA LYS A 120 -2.47 16.86 6.44
C LYS A 120 -2.29 15.37 6.72
N VAL A 121 -3.41 14.65 6.72
CA VAL A 121 -3.36 13.19 6.64
C VAL A 121 -2.90 12.81 5.24
N MET A 122 -1.90 11.94 5.17
CA MET A 122 -1.43 11.31 3.94
C MET A 122 -1.39 9.81 4.15
N ASN A 123 -1.21 9.04 3.09
CA ASN A 123 -1.09 7.59 3.15
C ASN A 123 0.24 7.15 2.59
N ILE A 124 0.86 6.19 3.27
CA ILE A 124 2.05 5.49 2.79
C ILE A 124 1.80 3.99 2.78
N PRO A 125 2.44 3.23 1.89
CA PRO A 125 2.33 1.78 1.90
C PRO A 125 3.21 1.17 2.99
N LEU A 126 2.66 0.34 3.86
CA LEU A 126 3.43 -0.50 4.76
C LEU A 126 3.71 -1.82 4.08
N LEU A 127 5.00 -2.15 3.87
CA LEU A 127 5.43 -3.41 3.30
C LEU A 127 6.18 -4.23 4.35
N SER A 128 5.76 -5.47 4.55
CA SER A 128 6.48 -6.48 5.32
C SER A 128 6.68 -7.74 4.47
N LEU A 129 7.89 -8.30 4.48
CA LEU A 129 8.27 -9.47 3.70
C LEU A 129 8.91 -10.52 4.63
N TRP A 130 8.48 -11.77 4.50
CA TRP A 130 9.06 -12.90 5.23
C TRP A 130 9.72 -13.84 4.24
N PHE A 131 11.03 -14.02 4.38
CA PHE A 131 11.81 -14.92 3.54
C PHE A 131 12.22 -16.18 4.31
N LEU A 132 12.49 -17.26 3.58
CA LEU A 132 12.98 -18.50 4.18
C LEU A 132 14.32 -18.27 4.87
N ASN A 133 14.42 -18.67 6.14
CA ASN A 133 15.63 -18.57 6.98
C ASN A 133 16.14 -17.13 7.20
N GLN A 134 15.28 -16.13 7.09
CA GLN A 134 15.61 -14.74 7.38
C GLN A 134 14.64 -14.13 8.39
N GLU A 135 15.06 -13.04 9.01
CA GLU A 135 14.16 -12.21 9.80
C GLU A 135 13.16 -11.47 8.89
N GLU A 136 12.04 -11.06 9.49
CA GLU A 136 11.05 -10.24 8.81
C GLU A 136 11.66 -8.91 8.36
N TYR A 137 11.58 -8.64 7.06
CA TYR A 137 11.86 -7.32 6.53
C TYR A 137 10.63 -6.43 6.71
N LYS A 138 10.82 -5.23 7.28
CA LYS A 138 9.81 -4.17 7.33
C LYS A 138 10.36 -2.94 6.65
N ARG A 139 9.63 -2.40 5.68
CA ARG A 139 9.97 -1.13 5.04
C ARG A 139 10.05 -0.02 6.07
N ARG A 140 11.15 0.73 6.03
CA ARG A 140 11.41 1.84 6.96
C ARG A 140 11.19 3.17 6.26
N TYR A 141 10.59 4.10 6.99
CA TYR A 141 10.26 5.43 6.54
C TYR A 141 11.06 6.48 7.32
N ASN A 142 11.13 7.71 6.78
CA ASN A 142 11.81 8.84 7.43
C ASN A 142 11.22 9.07 8.85
N PRO A 143 12.04 9.31 9.88
CA PRO A 143 11.57 9.63 11.24
C PRO A 143 10.57 10.78 11.37
N GLU A 144 10.51 11.70 10.40
CA GLU A 144 9.51 12.78 10.35
C GLU A 144 8.09 12.30 10.04
N ILE A 145 7.94 11.06 9.57
CA ILE A 145 6.65 10.42 9.33
C ILE A 145 6.10 9.90 10.65
N ILE A 146 4.97 10.47 11.07
CA ILE A 146 4.25 10.04 12.26
C ILE A 146 3.01 9.24 11.87
N TYR A 147 2.97 7.99 12.32
CA TYR A 147 1.85 7.08 12.15
C TYR A 147 0.67 7.52 13.01
N ILE A 148 -0.51 7.67 12.40
CA ILE A 148 -1.74 7.99 13.12
C ILE A 148 -2.04 6.84 14.09
N GLN A 149 -2.10 7.17 15.38
CA GLN A 149 -2.53 6.26 16.43
C GLN A 149 -4.04 6.38 16.65
N PHE A 150 -4.64 5.33 17.20
CA PHE A 150 -6.03 5.30 17.60
C PHE A 150 -6.16 4.71 19.02
N THR A 151 -7.23 5.05 19.73
CA THR A 151 -7.54 4.46 21.05
C THR A 151 -7.81 2.97 20.89
N LYS A 152 -7.73 2.22 22.00
CA LYS A 152 -8.05 0.79 21.98
C LYS A 152 -9.48 0.53 21.51
N GLU A 153 -10.40 1.42 21.87
CA GLU A 153 -11.81 1.42 21.50
C GLU A 153 -12.04 1.93 20.06
N GLN A 154 -11.01 2.45 19.40
CA GLN A 154 -11.01 3.01 18.04
C GLN A 154 -11.99 4.17 17.83
N ASP A 155 -12.41 4.82 18.91
CA ASP A 155 -13.33 5.96 18.92
C ASP A 155 -12.61 7.30 18.74
N TYR A 156 -11.30 7.36 19.00
CA TYR A 156 -10.46 8.54 18.78
C TYR A 156 -9.20 8.20 17.99
N LEU A 157 -8.77 9.17 17.17
CA LEU A 157 -7.50 9.15 16.44
C LEU A 157 -6.66 10.39 16.78
N VAL A 158 -5.36 10.29 16.46
CA VAL A 158 -4.47 11.45 16.46
C VAL A 158 -4.94 12.48 15.42
N CYS A 159 -5.16 13.71 15.86
CA CYS A 159 -5.33 14.86 14.97
C CYS A 159 -3.96 15.31 14.45
N PRO A 160 -3.70 15.36 13.13
CA PRO A 160 -2.42 15.83 12.58
C PRO A 160 -2.03 17.23 13.02
N LYS A 161 -3.02 18.12 13.16
CA LYS A 161 -2.82 19.51 13.59
C LYS A 161 -2.45 19.59 15.07
N CYS A 162 -3.29 19.01 15.94
CA CYS A 162 -3.13 19.09 17.40
C CYS A 162 -2.08 18.12 17.95
N GLN A 163 -1.71 17.08 17.20
CA GLN A 163 -0.80 16.00 17.60
C GLN A 163 -1.24 15.25 18.87
N SER A 164 -2.55 15.21 19.10
CA SER A 164 -3.17 14.58 20.26
C SER A 164 -4.33 13.70 19.82
N MET A 165 -4.70 12.74 20.68
CA MET A 165 -5.88 11.88 20.56
C MET A 165 -7.17 12.67 20.75
N SER A 166 -7.52 13.52 19.78
CA SER A 166 -8.65 14.45 19.85
C SER A 166 -9.60 14.40 18.66
N ALA A 167 -9.30 13.58 17.65
CA ALA A 167 -10.18 13.37 16.50
C ALA A 167 -11.16 12.23 16.77
N ALA A 168 -12.41 12.55 17.11
CA ALA A 168 -13.46 11.57 17.39
C ALA A 168 -14.03 10.98 16.09
N VAL A 169 -14.12 9.66 15.98
CA VAL A 169 -14.70 8.97 14.82
C VAL A 169 -16.18 9.29 14.70
N ILE A 170 -16.60 9.68 13.49
CA ILE A 170 -18.00 9.98 13.18
C ILE A 170 -18.57 9.08 12.08
N ALA A 171 -17.73 8.47 11.24
CA ALA A 171 -18.15 7.51 10.22
C ALA A 171 -17.00 6.58 9.82
N GLN A 172 -17.37 5.38 9.36
CA GLN A 172 -16.45 4.41 8.76
C GLN A 172 -17.10 3.80 7.52
N ASP A 173 -16.40 3.86 6.40
CA ASP A 173 -16.87 3.37 5.11
C ASP A 173 -15.84 2.41 4.50
N GLN A 174 -16.31 1.32 3.90
CA GLN A 174 -15.45 0.45 3.09
C GLN A 174 -15.25 1.07 1.70
N VAL A 175 -14.00 1.11 1.25
CA VAL A 175 -13.57 1.70 -0.04
C VAL A 175 -12.69 0.74 -0.83
#